data_AF-A0A0H5PZ11-F1
#
_entry.id   AF-A0A0H5PZ11-F1
#
_cell.length_a   1.000
_cell.length_b   1.000
_cell.length_c   1.000
_cell.angle_alpha   90.00
_cell.angle_beta   90.00
_cell.angle_gamma   90.00
#
_symmetry.space_group_name_H-M   'P 1'
#
loop_
_entity.id
_entity.type
_entity.pdbx_description
1 polymer ?
#
loop_
_entity_poly.entity_id
_entity_poly.type
_entity_poly.pdbx_seq_one_letter_code
_entity_poly.pdbx_strand_id
1 'polypeptide(L)'
;MLVSGHEKIPLARVDEKDSFPVRDCGGLPTTLINSNMVLQDLQGEVERRFQPKKAASEKLSAVYDNLQLLSRSARVRDCGSYLEFHVTDTEKKLHLSNFCKDRLCPMCNWRRSLKIFSQVSLVMNELELQGYEFLFLTLTVRNCSGADLPATCQMLFDGWRSLYNKKEIFKKSVLGSFRSLEVTRNKKTGEFHPHLHVILAVRPVYFKHGYLTQAQWANLWRSCCSLDYTPVIDIRRIKKASKGLSGAVAEVAKYAVKSSDFLNGSLEDCSSYVSAFLSALSGRRLCSFTGVFSDVRKKLALDDVEHGDLVHVDGDNLRSDVAFMIVRYAWKSGLYVRI
;
A
#
# COMPACT_ATOMS: atom_id res chain seq x y z
N MET A 1 60.85 37.43 13.31
CA MET A 1 60.76 38.88 13.07
C MET A 1 61.67 39.19 11.89
N LEU A 2 61.34 39.89 10.81
CA LEU A 2 60.15 40.55 10.28
C LEU A 2 60.41 40.71 8.77
N VAL A 3 59.34 40.53 8.00
CA VAL A 3 58.95 41.04 6.66
C VAL A 3 59.98 41.77 5.76
N SER A 4 59.98 41.35 4.49
CA SER A 4 59.83 42.15 3.24
C SER A 4 60.90 41.84 2.18
N GLY A 5 60.44 41.50 0.97
CA GLY A 5 61.25 41.30 -0.22
C GLY A 5 60.40 41.52 -1.47
N HIS A 6 60.75 42.57 -2.20
CA HIS A 6 60.11 43.11 -3.41
C HIS A 6 60.31 42.28 -4.67
N GLU A 7 59.34 42.39 -5.60
CA GLU A 7 59.47 42.50 -7.08
C GLU A 7 60.17 41.36 -7.87
N LYS A 8 59.82 40.97 -9.11
CA LYS A 8 59.09 41.55 -10.25
C LYS A 8 58.90 40.40 -11.26
N ILE A 9 57.77 40.38 -11.97
CA ILE A 9 57.56 39.58 -13.19
C ILE A 9 57.39 40.55 -14.37
N PRO A 10 58.12 40.38 -15.48
CA PRO A 10 57.69 40.83 -16.81
C PRO A 10 57.70 39.65 -17.82
N LEU A 11 56.55 39.30 -18.43
CA LEU A 11 55.97 39.81 -19.70
C LEU A 11 56.40 39.01 -20.94
N ALA A 12 55.44 38.38 -21.65
CA ALA A 12 55.16 38.67 -23.07
C ALA A 12 54.02 37.82 -23.68
N ARG A 13 53.04 38.54 -24.25
CA ARG A 13 52.31 38.36 -25.55
C ARG A 13 51.57 37.02 -25.79
N VAL A 14 50.24 36.99 -25.79
CA VAL A 14 49.29 37.39 -26.87
C VAL A 14 49.62 36.74 -28.21
N ASP A 15 48.82 35.75 -28.61
CA ASP A 15 48.13 35.80 -29.91
C ASP A 15 46.92 34.84 -29.95
N GLU A 16 45.86 35.38 -30.55
CA GLU A 16 44.53 34.83 -30.78
C GLU A 16 44.56 33.60 -31.70
N LYS A 17 43.62 32.68 -31.47
CA LYS A 17 42.80 32.12 -32.55
C LYS A 17 41.54 31.46 -32.03
N ASP A 18 40.44 31.90 -32.64
CA ASP A 18 39.23 31.14 -32.92
C ASP A 18 38.19 31.02 -31.80
N SER A 19 37.57 32.17 -31.52
CA SER A 19 36.12 32.39 -31.50
C SER A 19 35.21 31.15 -31.44
N PHE A 20 34.69 30.86 -30.25
CA PHE A 20 33.42 30.15 -30.11
C PHE A 20 32.27 31.16 -30.18
N PRO A 21 31.20 30.86 -30.93
CA PRO A 21 30.14 31.82 -31.18
C PRO A 21 29.47 32.20 -29.85
N VAL A 22 29.38 33.50 -29.59
CA VAL A 22 28.35 34.08 -28.72
C VAL A 22 27.02 33.74 -29.35
N ARG A 23 26.47 32.57 -28.99
CA ARG A 23 25.05 32.31 -29.13
C ARG A 23 24.39 33.13 -28.06
N ASP A 24 23.83 34.23 -28.54
CA ASP A 24 22.56 34.84 -28.14
C ASP A 24 21.96 34.26 -26.85
N CYS A 25 21.59 35.15 -25.93
CA CYS A 25 20.74 34.85 -24.80
C CYS A 25 19.34 34.43 -25.30
N GLY A 26 19.27 33.30 -25.99
CA GLY A 26 18.05 32.56 -26.23
C GLY A 26 17.59 32.11 -24.87
N GLY A 27 16.53 32.76 -24.39
CA GLY A 27 15.84 32.36 -23.19
C GLY A 27 15.66 30.84 -23.17
N LEU A 28 15.76 30.26 -21.98
CA LEU A 28 15.24 28.93 -21.72
C LEU A 28 13.94 28.77 -22.51
N PRO A 29 13.73 27.67 -23.25
CA PRO A 29 12.41 27.38 -23.76
C PRO A 29 11.55 27.18 -22.52
N THR A 30 10.92 28.26 -22.07
CA THR A 30 9.81 28.23 -21.14
C THR A 30 8.73 27.54 -21.96
N THR A 31 8.69 26.21 -21.95
CA THR A 31 7.40 25.54 -21.98
C THR A 31 6.67 26.20 -20.82
N LEU A 32 5.84 27.19 -21.13
CA LEU A 32 4.94 27.84 -20.21
C LEU A 32 4.05 26.72 -19.72
N ILE A 33 4.49 26.03 -18.66
CA ILE A 33 3.67 25.08 -17.95
C ILE A 33 2.49 25.89 -17.53
N ASN A 34 1.35 25.62 -18.16
CA ASN A 34 0.12 26.33 -17.89
C ASN A 34 -0.27 25.96 -16.45
N SER A 35 0.15 26.78 -15.50
CA SER A 35 -0.02 26.51 -14.07
C SER A 35 -1.49 26.31 -13.74
N ASN A 36 -2.40 27.00 -14.45
CA ASN A 36 -3.84 26.81 -14.31
C ASN A 36 -4.27 25.39 -14.71
N MET A 37 -3.78 24.87 -15.83
CA MET A 37 -4.08 23.49 -16.26
C MET A 37 -3.53 22.46 -15.27
N VAL A 38 -2.31 22.66 -14.79
CA VAL A 38 -1.69 21.77 -13.78
C VAL A 38 -2.49 21.75 -12.47
N LEU A 39 -2.94 22.92 -12.02
CA LEU A 39 -3.76 23.08 -10.82
C LEU A 39 -5.16 22.48 -10.99
N GLN A 40 -5.80 22.64 -12.15
CA GLN A 40 -7.11 22.05 -12.45
C GLN A 40 -7.02 20.52 -12.47
N ASP A 41 -5.99 19.96 -13.11
CA ASP A 41 -5.80 18.51 -13.14
C ASP A 41 -5.49 17.95 -11.73
N LEU A 42 -4.69 18.68 -10.92
CA LEU A 42 -4.46 18.28 -9.52
C LEU A 42 -5.74 18.33 -8.68
N GLN A 43 -6.56 19.37 -8.85
CA GLN A 43 -7.88 19.48 -8.21
C GLN A 43 -8.75 18.27 -8.58
N GLY A 44 -8.84 17.93 -9.87
CA GLY A 44 -9.58 16.75 -10.33
C GLY A 44 -9.05 15.43 -9.75
N GLU A 45 -7.74 15.29 -9.57
CA GLU A 45 -7.16 14.14 -8.88
C GLU A 45 -7.58 14.07 -7.40
N VAL A 46 -7.51 15.19 -6.67
CA VAL A 46 -7.90 15.29 -5.26
C VAL A 46 -9.39 14.94 -5.10
N GLU A 47 -10.25 15.49 -5.95
CA GLU A 47 -11.69 15.22 -5.96
C GLU A 47 -12.00 13.75 -6.28
N ARG A 48 -11.30 13.15 -7.24
CA ARG A 48 -11.54 11.75 -7.61
C ARG A 48 -11.02 10.76 -6.58
N ARG A 49 -9.81 11.00 -6.03
CA ARG A 49 -9.09 10.01 -5.20
C ARG A 49 -9.28 10.23 -3.70
N PHE A 50 -9.17 11.47 -3.23
CA PHE A 50 -9.16 11.79 -1.79
C PHE A 50 -10.55 12.09 -1.24
N GLN A 51 -11.36 12.90 -1.93
CA GLN A 51 -12.66 13.36 -1.43
C GLN A 51 -13.63 12.23 -1.05
N PRO A 52 -13.82 11.15 -1.85
CA PRO A 52 -14.71 10.06 -1.47
C PRO A 52 -14.23 9.30 -0.22
N LYS A 53 -12.90 9.21 -0.04
CA LYS A 53 -12.28 8.54 1.12
C LYS A 53 -12.36 9.42 2.36
N LYS A 54 -12.26 10.73 2.20
CA LYS A 54 -12.46 11.71 3.27
C LYS A 54 -13.91 11.73 3.75
N ALA A 55 -14.87 11.82 2.83
CA ALA A 55 -16.30 11.73 3.15
C ALA A 55 -16.66 10.41 3.85
N ALA A 56 -16.08 9.28 3.41
CA ALA A 56 -16.24 8.01 4.11
C ALA A 56 -15.60 8.02 5.51
N SER A 57 -14.52 8.77 5.73
CA SER A 57 -13.90 8.91 7.06
C SER A 57 -14.79 9.73 8.00
N GLU A 58 -15.50 10.76 7.52
CA GLU A 58 -16.50 11.49 8.31
C GLU A 58 -17.67 10.59 8.71
N LYS A 59 -18.15 9.73 7.80
CA LYS A 59 -19.15 8.70 8.14
C LYS A 59 -18.65 7.76 9.24
N LEU A 60 -17.41 7.30 9.16
CA LEU A 60 -16.81 6.47 10.22
C LEU A 60 -16.67 7.23 11.54
N SER A 61 -16.36 8.54 11.51
CA SER A 61 -16.32 9.38 12.72
C SER A 61 -17.69 9.38 13.41
N ALA A 62 -18.79 9.58 12.67
CA ALA A 62 -20.14 9.53 13.25
C ALA A 62 -20.45 8.15 13.89
N VAL A 63 -20.00 7.06 13.27
CA VAL A 63 -20.13 5.71 13.86
C VAL A 63 -19.31 5.58 15.16
N TYR A 64 -18.09 6.12 15.19
CA TYR A 64 -17.29 6.15 16.42
C TYR A 64 -17.87 7.01 17.52
N ASP A 65 -18.51 8.13 17.20
CA ASP A 65 -19.26 8.92 18.18
C ASP A 65 -20.41 8.11 18.78
N ASN A 66 -21.18 7.40 17.93
CA ASN A 66 -22.27 6.53 18.39
C ASN A 66 -21.77 5.40 19.30
N LEU A 67 -20.57 4.85 19.02
CA LEU A 67 -19.89 3.86 19.85
C LEU A 67 -19.17 4.46 21.08
N GLN A 68 -19.32 5.75 21.36
CA GLN A 68 -18.67 6.47 22.46
C GLN A 68 -17.12 6.45 22.41
N LEU A 69 -16.54 6.31 21.21
CA LEU A 69 -15.10 6.32 20.96
C LEU A 69 -14.61 7.72 20.56
N LEU A 70 -14.89 8.73 21.39
CA LEU A 70 -14.76 10.16 21.04
C LEU A 70 -13.37 10.56 20.53
N SER A 71 -12.30 10.12 21.21
CA SER A 71 -10.91 10.41 20.78
C SER A 71 -10.62 9.81 19.40
N ARG A 72 -11.14 8.62 19.13
CA ARG A 72 -10.96 7.93 17.84
C ARG A 72 -11.77 8.60 16.74
N SER A 73 -13.00 9.01 17.07
CA SER A 73 -13.86 9.79 16.18
C SER A 73 -13.17 11.08 15.73
N ALA A 74 -12.69 11.91 16.66
CA ALA A 74 -12.01 13.16 16.34
C ALA A 74 -10.81 12.95 15.40
N ARG A 75 -9.93 11.98 15.71
CA ARG A 75 -8.77 11.67 14.85
C ARG A 75 -9.17 11.24 13.43
N VAL A 76 -10.19 10.39 13.30
CA VAL A 76 -10.66 9.94 11.98
C VAL A 76 -11.38 11.06 11.23
N ARG A 77 -12.13 11.91 11.94
CA ARG A 77 -12.76 13.11 11.39
C ARG A 77 -11.74 14.07 10.81
N ASP A 78 -10.63 14.29 11.50
CA ASP A 78 -9.57 15.18 11.05
C ASP A 78 -8.66 14.54 10.00
N CYS A 79 -8.56 13.21 9.97
CA CYS A 79 -7.65 12.49 9.08
C CYS A 79 -7.71 12.97 7.63
N GLY A 80 -6.57 13.43 7.10
CA GLY A 80 -6.45 13.92 5.73
C GLY A 80 -7.17 15.23 5.44
N SER A 81 -7.63 15.97 6.45
CA SER A 81 -8.23 17.30 6.26
C SER A 81 -7.25 18.31 5.65
N TYR A 82 -5.95 18.04 5.72
CA TYR A 82 -4.89 18.81 5.08
C TYR A 82 -4.11 17.92 4.09
N LEU A 83 -3.89 18.44 2.88
CA LEU A 83 -3.04 17.84 1.86
C LEU A 83 -2.09 18.90 1.32
N GLU A 84 -0.80 18.61 1.26
CA GLU A 84 0.19 19.41 0.55
C GLU A 84 0.80 18.56 -0.56
N PHE A 85 0.81 19.11 -1.77
CA PHE A 85 1.44 18.51 -2.93
C PHE A 85 2.61 19.36 -3.38
N HIS A 86 3.71 18.69 -3.71
CA HIS A 86 4.82 19.28 -4.45
C HIS A 86 4.67 18.92 -5.91
N VAL A 87 4.77 19.93 -6.77
CA VAL A 87 4.55 19.83 -8.21
C VAL A 87 5.82 20.18 -8.95
N THR A 88 6.20 19.28 -9.86
CA THR A 88 7.29 19.43 -10.82
C THR A 88 6.72 19.39 -12.23
N ASP A 89 7.60 19.52 -13.23
CA ASP A 89 7.23 19.50 -14.65
C ASP A 89 6.56 18.19 -15.06
N THR A 90 6.89 17.09 -14.36
CA THR A 90 6.47 15.73 -14.72
C THR A 90 5.60 15.06 -13.66
N GLU A 91 5.69 15.48 -12.40
CA GLU A 91 5.06 14.77 -11.28
C GLU A 91 4.32 15.70 -10.31
N LYS A 92 3.26 15.15 -9.71
CA LYS A 92 2.52 15.75 -8.60
C LYS A 92 2.53 14.75 -7.44
N LYS A 93 3.26 15.05 -6.38
CA LYS A 93 3.45 14.13 -5.25
C LYS A 93 2.89 14.70 -3.98
N LEU A 94 2.09 13.91 -3.27
CA LEU A 94 1.65 14.24 -1.92
C LEU A 94 2.88 14.26 -1.02
N HIS A 95 3.16 15.42 -0.44
CA HIS A 95 4.35 15.68 0.37
C HIS A 95 4.03 15.76 1.87
N LEU A 96 2.87 16.29 2.25
CA LEU A 96 2.41 16.30 3.65
C LEU A 96 0.90 16.03 3.77
N SER A 97 0.51 15.32 4.81
CA SER A 97 -0.90 15.15 5.21
C SER A 97 -1.02 14.60 6.64
N ASN A 98 -2.14 14.90 7.30
CA ASN A 98 -2.46 14.48 8.66
C ASN A 98 -3.20 13.13 8.71
N PHE A 99 -2.56 12.02 8.34
CA PHE A 99 -3.17 10.69 8.42
C PHE A 99 -3.22 10.13 9.86
N CYS A 100 -4.41 9.72 10.33
CA CYS A 100 -4.61 9.24 11.70
C CYS A 100 -4.09 7.81 11.98
N LYS A 101 -3.74 7.06 10.93
CA LYS A 101 -3.31 5.65 10.96
C LYS A 101 -4.30 4.69 11.61
N ASP A 102 -5.58 5.05 11.73
CA ASP A 102 -6.61 4.12 12.20
C ASP A 102 -6.79 2.96 11.21
N ARG A 103 -7.06 1.75 11.70
CA ARG A 103 -7.22 0.53 10.91
C ARG A 103 -8.52 0.45 10.12
N LEU A 104 -9.54 1.22 10.48
CA LEU A 104 -10.78 1.29 9.71
C LEU A 104 -10.90 2.61 8.94
N CYS A 105 -10.04 3.59 9.18
CA CYS A 105 -10.09 4.88 8.48
C CYS A 105 -9.94 4.67 6.96
N PRO A 106 -10.95 5.05 6.15
CA PRO A 106 -10.93 4.85 4.70
C PRO A 106 -9.75 5.56 4.01
N MET A 107 -9.36 6.75 4.50
CA MET A 107 -8.15 7.44 4.02
C MET A 107 -6.90 6.59 4.29
N CYS A 108 -6.68 6.18 5.54
CA CYS A 108 -5.47 5.44 5.92
C CYS A 108 -5.39 4.06 5.27
N ASN A 109 -6.50 3.34 5.18
CA ASN A 109 -6.55 2.02 4.55
C ASN A 109 -6.26 2.09 3.05
N TRP A 110 -6.78 3.10 2.37
CA TRP A 110 -6.43 3.34 0.98
C TRP A 110 -4.93 3.60 0.83
N ARG A 111 -4.35 4.49 1.64
CA ARG A 111 -2.90 4.76 1.60
C ARG A 111 -2.06 3.51 1.91
N ARG A 112 -2.47 2.69 2.89
CA ARG A 112 -1.84 1.38 3.17
C ARG A 112 -1.92 0.44 1.98
N SER A 113 -3.05 0.39 1.28
CA SER A 113 -3.18 -0.46 0.08
C SER A 113 -2.17 -0.07 -1.01
N LEU A 114 -1.97 1.24 -1.25
CA LEU A 114 -0.95 1.73 -2.18
C LEU A 114 0.46 1.33 -1.74
N LYS A 115 0.76 1.48 -0.44
CA LYS A 115 2.05 1.11 0.12
C LYS A 115 2.35 -0.38 0.00
N ILE A 116 1.38 -1.22 0.33
CA ILE A 116 1.50 -2.67 0.18
C ILE A 116 1.72 -3.02 -1.29
N PHE A 117 0.94 -2.40 -2.19
CA PHE A 117 1.09 -2.62 -3.63
C PHE A 117 2.50 -2.28 -4.10
N SER A 118 3.04 -1.10 -3.77
CA SER A 118 4.39 -0.69 -4.15
C SER A 118 5.44 -1.64 -3.57
N GLN A 119 5.43 -1.87 -2.25
CA GLN A 119 6.46 -2.69 -1.61
C GLN A 119 6.45 -4.15 -2.07
N VAL A 120 5.26 -4.75 -2.22
CA VAL A 120 5.15 -6.13 -2.73
C VAL A 120 5.64 -6.18 -4.17
N SER A 121 5.33 -5.18 -5.01
CA SER A 121 5.84 -5.11 -6.39
C SER A 121 7.37 -5.04 -6.43
N LEU A 122 7.99 -4.15 -5.64
CA LEU A 122 9.45 -4.02 -5.55
C LEU A 122 10.12 -5.33 -5.12
N VAL A 123 9.57 -5.98 -4.09
CA VAL A 123 10.08 -7.27 -3.60
C VAL A 123 9.95 -8.36 -4.67
N MET A 124 8.80 -8.42 -5.36
CA MET A 124 8.58 -9.43 -6.40
C MET A 124 9.48 -9.20 -7.61
N ASN A 125 9.73 -7.95 -8.02
CA ASN A 125 10.64 -7.65 -9.12
C ASN A 125 12.05 -8.16 -8.84
N GLU A 126 12.59 -7.89 -7.64
CA GLU A 126 13.91 -8.38 -7.23
C GLU A 126 13.96 -9.92 -7.15
N LEU A 127 12.90 -10.56 -6.64
CA LEU A 127 12.82 -12.02 -6.60
C LEU A 127 12.68 -12.63 -8.01
N GLU A 128 11.99 -11.99 -8.95
CA GLU A 128 11.91 -12.46 -10.33
C GLU A 128 13.29 -12.44 -11.01
N LEU A 129 14.10 -11.40 -10.78
CA LEU A 129 15.49 -11.33 -11.25
C LEU A 129 16.37 -12.47 -10.68
N GLN A 130 16.07 -12.93 -9.46
CA GLN A 130 16.71 -14.08 -8.83
C GLN A 130 16.14 -15.44 -9.29
N GLY A 131 15.28 -15.44 -10.32
CA GLY A 131 14.72 -16.65 -10.93
C GLY A 131 13.61 -17.32 -10.14
N TYR A 132 13.00 -16.62 -9.18
CA TYR A 132 11.79 -17.12 -8.52
C TYR A 132 10.58 -17.01 -9.44
N GLU A 133 9.59 -17.85 -9.16
CA GLU A 133 8.27 -17.76 -9.76
C GLU A 133 7.20 -17.72 -8.66
N PHE A 134 6.03 -17.20 -9.01
CA PHE A 134 5.02 -16.91 -8.01
C PHE A 134 3.70 -17.66 -8.24
N LEU A 135 3.10 -18.06 -7.12
CA LEU A 135 1.73 -18.54 -7.06
C LEU A 135 0.89 -17.52 -6.30
N PHE A 136 -0.30 -17.24 -6.80
CA PHE A 136 -1.35 -16.59 -6.05
C PHE A 136 -2.19 -17.67 -5.40
N LEU A 137 -2.43 -17.54 -4.09
CA LEU A 137 -3.22 -18.46 -3.29
C LEU A 137 -4.23 -17.68 -2.45
N THR A 138 -5.51 -18.03 -2.54
CA THR A 138 -6.57 -17.54 -1.65
C THR A 138 -7.06 -18.66 -0.77
N LEU A 139 -6.94 -18.48 0.55
CA LEU A 139 -7.38 -19.44 1.57
C LEU A 139 -8.64 -18.91 2.25
N THR A 140 -9.75 -19.62 2.10
CA THR A 140 -11.05 -19.20 2.66
C THR A 140 -11.54 -20.14 3.76
N VAL A 141 -12.54 -19.68 4.49
CA VAL A 141 -13.38 -20.46 5.41
C VAL A 141 -14.84 -20.10 5.15
N ARG A 142 -15.79 -20.85 5.73
CA ARG A 142 -17.21 -20.47 5.68
C ARG A 142 -17.41 -19.10 6.32
N ASN A 143 -18.49 -18.44 5.93
CA ASN A 143 -18.89 -17.19 6.55
C ASN A 143 -19.12 -17.39 8.05
N CYS A 144 -18.96 -16.31 8.80
CA CYS A 144 -19.13 -16.30 10.25
C CYS A 144 -19.96 -15.08 10.68
N SER A 145 -20.56 -15.17 11.86
CA SER A 145 -21.23 -14.05 12.50
C SER A 145 -20.21 -12.98 12.93
N GLY A 146 -20.67 -11.76 13.21
CA GLY A 146 -19.81 -10.72 13.78
C GLY A 146 -19.22 -11.09 15.14
N ALA A 147 -19.93 -11.91 15.93
CA ALA A 147 -19.47 -12.40 17.23
C ALA A 147 -18.35 -13.45 17.09
N ASP A 148 -18.43 -14.31 16.07
CA ASP A 148 -17.44 -15.36 15.83
C ASP A 148 -16.21 -14.86 15.07
N LEU A 149 -16.32 -13.71 14.38
CA LEU A 149 -15.27 -13.17 13.52
C LEU A 149 -13.88 -13.09 14.18
N PRO A 150 -13.70 -12.67 15.45
CA PRO A 150 -12.39 -12.68 16.10
C PRO A 150 -11.80 -14.10 16.23
N ALA A 151 -12.62 -15.08 16.58
CA ALA A 151 -12.22 -16.48 16.70
C ALA A 151 -11.93 -17.09 15.31
N THR A 152 -12.74 -16.78 14.30
CA THR A 152 -12.51 -17.21 12.92
C THR A 152 -11.20 -16.63 12.37
N CYS A 153 -10.92 -15.33 12.59
CA CYS A 153 -9.65 -14.72 12.23
C CYS A 153 -8.47 -15.39 12.95
N GLN A 154 -8.60 -15.72 14.23
CA GLN A 154 -7.57 -16.45 14.97
C GLN A 154 -7.30 -17.82 14.35
N MET A 155 -8.35 -18.59 14.07
CA MET A 155 -8.26 -19.91 13.41
C MET A 155 -7.59 -19.82 12.03
N LEU A 156 -7.86 -18.78 11.23
CA LEU A 156 -7.14 -18.54 9.97
C LEU A 156 -5.64 -18.33 10.19
N PHE A 157 -5.25 -17.53 11.20
CA PHE A 157 -3.83 -17.29 11.48
C PHE A 157 -3.12 -18.53 12.04
N ASP A 158 -3.80 -19.31 12.89
CA ASP A 158 -3.25 -20.56 13.43
C ASP A 158 -3.13 -21.63 12.34
N GLY A 159 -4.13 -21.71 11.46
CA GLY A 159 -4.07 -22.51 10.24
C GLY A 159 -2.91 -22.11 9.35
N TRP A 160 -2.70 -20.81 9.11
CA TRP A 160 -1.54 -20.32 8.35
C TRP A 160 -0.22 -20.70 9.02
N ARG A 161 -0.11 -20.56 10.34
CA ARG A 161 1.09 -20.94 11.10
C ARG A 161 1.36 -22.44 11.00
N SER A 162 0.31 -23.27 11.06
CA SER A 162 0.38 -24.72 10.88
C SER A 162 0.84 -25.07 9.45
N LEU A 163 0.26 -24.42 8.44
CA LEU A 163 0.61 -24.60 7.04
C LEU A 163 2.09 -24.26 6.79
N TYR A 164 2.53 -23.09 7.26
CA TYR A 164 3.89 -22.58 7.09
C TYR A 164 4.95 -23.43 7.83
N ASN A 165 4.71 -23.79 9.10
CA ASN A 165 5.72 -24.46 9.93
C ASN A 165 5.70 -25.99 9.84
N LYS A 166 4.52 -26.60 9.62
CA LYS A 166 4.36 -28.06 9.78
C LYS A 166 4.25 -28.81 8.46
N LYS A 167 3.76 -28.19 7.38
CA LYS A 167 3.53 -28.92 6.13
C LYS A 167 4.79 -28.97 5.27
N GLU A 168 5.16 -30.17 4.85
CA GLU A 168 6.39 -30.44 4.08
C GLU A 168 6.48 -29.63 2.78
N ILE A 169 5.35 -29.33 2.14
CA ILE A 169 5.36 -28.49 0.93
C ILE A 169 5.93 -27.09 1.21
N PHE A 170 5.62 -26.49 2.36
CA PHE A 170 6.15 -25.17 2.72
C PHE A 170 7.63 -25.24 3.05
N LYS A 171 8.09 -26.34 3.65
CA LYS A 171 9.53 -26.52 3.95
C LYS A 171 10.37 -26.79 2.70
N LYS A 172 9.81 -27.50 1.70
CA LYS A 172 10.56 -27.97 0.52
C LYS A 172 10.44 -27.07 -0.69
N SER A 173 9.25 -26.51 -0.94
CA SER A 173 8.92 -25.90 -2.23
C SER A 173 8.64 -24.41 -2.16
N VAL A 174 8.12 -23.90 -1.02
CA VAL A 174 7.81 -22.48 -0.82
C VAL A 174 8.95 -21.82 -0.06
N LEU A 175 9.69 -20.94 -0.74
CA LEU A 175 10.88 -20.30 -0.17
C LEU A 175 10.57 -18.97 0.53
N GLY A 176 9.34 -18.48 0.40
CA GLY A 176 8.86 -17.30 1.10
C GLY A 176 7.46 -16.94 0.64
N SER A 177 6.85 -16.00 1.36
CA SER A 177 5.53 -15.51 1.01
C SER A 177 5.27 -14.07 1.44
N PHE A 178 4.39 -13.40 0.72
CA PHE A 178 3.59 -12.30 1.26
C PHE A 178 2.18 -12.82 1.57
N ARG A 179 1.59 -12.39 2.68
CA ARG A 179 0.19 -12.67 3.02
C ARG A 179 -0.51 -11.44 3.56
N SER A 180 -1.77 -11.24 3.19
CA SER A 180 -2.70 -10.30 3.80
C SER A 180 -4.00 -11.01 4.22
N LEU A 181 -4.60 -10.56 5.33
CA LEU A 181 -6.00 -10.86 5.67
C LEU A 181 -6.90 -9.88 4.92
N GLU A 182 -7.95 -10.38 4.26
CA GLU A 182 -9.10 -9.60 3.80
C GLU A 182 -10.36 -10.13 4.48
N VAL A 183 -11.24 -9.24 4.89
CA VAL A 183 -12.53 -9.59 5.48
C VAL A 183 -13.60 -8.80 4.73
N THR A 184 -14.42 -9.53 3.96
CA THR A 184 -15.57 -8.97 3.25
C THR A 184 -16.85 -9.25 4.00
N ARG A 185 -17.93 -8.56 3.63
CA ARG A 185 -19.26 -8.76 4.22
C ARG A 185 -20.27 -9.11 3.14
N ASN A 186 -21.08 -10.12 3.38
CA ASN A 186 -22.23 -10.39 2.54
C ASN A 186 -23.33 -9.37 2.86
N LYS A 187 -23.72 -8.55 1.88
CA LYS A 187 -24.73 -7.50 2.08
C LYS A 187 -26.14 -8.04 2.34
N LYS A 188 -26.43 -9.28 1.93
CA LYS A 188 -27.75 -9.92 2.11
C LYS A 188 -27.87 -10.60 3.46
N THR A 189 -26.85 -11.37 3.86
CA THR A 189 -26.90 -12.14 5.11
C THR A 189 -26.29 -11.38 6.30
N GLY A 190 -25.50 -10.34 6.06
CA GLY A 190 -24.76 -9.61 7.10
C GLY A 190 -23.52 -10.36 7.61
N GLU A 191 -23.31 -11.61 7.19
CA GLU A 191 -22.19 -12.42 7.63
C GLU A 191 -20.85 -11.94 7.05
N PHE A 192 -19.78 -12.26 7.77
CA PHE A 192 -18.42 -11.90 7.42
C PHE A 192 -17.69 -13.07 6.78
N HIS A 193 -16.84 -12.76 5.81
CA HIS A 193 -16.02 -13.74 5.09
C HIS A 193 -14.54 -13.37 5.22
N PRO A 194 -13.89 -13.72 6.34
CA PRO A 194 -12.45 -13.55 6.49
C PRO A 194 -11.70 -14.59 5.64
N HIS A 195 -10.69 -14.15 4.90
CA HIS A 195 -9.88 -15.01 4.04
C HIS A 195 -8.48 -14.43 3.87
N LEU A 196 -7.55 -15.26 3.40
CA LEU A 196 -6.15 -14.88 3.25
C LEU A 196 -5.79 -14.83 1.77
N HIS A 197 -5.24 -13.70 1.33
CA HIS A 197 -4.59 -13.58 0.05
C HIS A 197 -3.08 -13.75 0.24
N VAL A 198 -2.47 -14.62 -0.56
CA VAL A 198 -1.08 -15.04 -0.39
C VAL A 198 -0.37 -15.03 -1.74
N ILE A 199 0.84 -14.49 -1.76
CA ILE A 199 1.81 -14.71 -2.84
C ILE A 199 2.87 -15.65 -2.31
N LEU A 200 3.10 -16.77 -2.99
CA LEU A 200 4.14 -17.74 -2.65
C LEU A 200 5.28 -17.62 -3.67
N ALA A 201 6.53 -17.57 -3.20
CA ALA A 201 7.71 -17.71 -4.05
C ALA A 201 8.18 -19.16 -4.09
N VAL A 202 8.35 -19.69 -5.30
CA VAL A 202 8.83 -21.06 -5.57
C VAL A 202 9.95 -21.02 -6.62
N ARG A 203 10.72 -22.11 -6.72
CA ARG A 203 11.65 -22.31 -7.85
C ARG A 203 10.91 -22.90 -9.07
N PRO A 204 11.39 -22.69 -10.31
CA PRO A 204 10.77 -23.27 -11.50
C PRO A 204 10.57 -24.80 -11.45
N VAL A 205 11.46 -25.52 -10.72
CA VAL A 205 11.37 -26.97 -10.51
C VAL A 205 10.08 -27.41 -9.80
N TYR A 206 9.44 -26.53 -9.03
CA TYR A 206 8.14 -26.79 -8.37
C TYR A 206 7.11 -27.30 -9.37
N PHE A 207 7.02 -26.69 -10.56
CA PHE A 207 6.01 -27.04 -11.57
C PHE A 207 6.24 -28.42 -12.21
N LYS A 208 7.38 -29.06 -11.96
CA LYS A 208 7.70 -30.41 -12.45
C LYS A 208 7.67 -31.46 -11.34
N HIS A 209 8.23 -31.16 -10.16
CA HIS A 209 8.49 -32.16 -9.12
C HIS A 209 7.92 -31.81 -7.73
N GLY A 210 7.19 -30.71 -7.59
CA GLY A 210 6.58 -30.29 -6.33
C GLY A 210 5.15 -29.76 -6.44
N TYR A 211 4.57 -29.81 -7.65
CA TYR A 211 3.29 -29.20 -7.94
C TYR A 211 2.18 -29.88 -7.14
N LEU A 212 1.37 -29.07 -6.46
CA LEU A 212 0.14 -29.51 -5.84
C LEU A 212 -1.07 -28.97 -6.59
N THR A 213 -2.02 -29.86 -6.85
CA THR A 213 -3.34 -29.53 -7.37
C THR A 213 -4.14 -28.68 -6.37
N GLN A 214 -5.15 -27.97 -6.88
CA GLN A 214 -6.07 -27.20 -6.04
C GLN A 214 -6.73 -28.05 -4.95
N ALA A 215 -7.12 -29.29 -5.27
CA ALA A 215 -7.71 -30.22 -4.31
C ALA A 215 -6.73 -30.61 -3.18
N GLN A 216 -5.45 -30.82 -3.51
CA GLN A 216 -4.42 -31.08 -2.51
C GLN A 216 -4.20 -29.85 -1.60
N TRP A 217 -4.19 -28.65 -2.17
CA TRP A 217 -4.13 -27.40 -1.40
C TRP A 217 -5.33 -27.23 -0.47
N ALA A 218 -6.55 -27.49 -0.96
CA ALA A 218 -7.78 -27.43 -0.16
C ALA A 218 -7.74 -28.43 1.01
N ASN A 219 -7.26 -29.66 0.77
CA ASN A 219 -7.11 -30.68 1.82
C ASN A 219 -6.04 -30.32 2.84
N LEU A 220 -4.92 -29.74 2.42
CA LEU A 220 -3.91 -29.21 3.33
C LEU A 220 -4.49 -28.11 4.20
N TRP A 221 -5.22 -27.18 3.61
CA TRP A 221 -5.84 -26.06 4.33
C TRP A 221 -6.89 -26.54 5.33
N ARG A 222 -7.79 -27.43 4.90
CA ARG A 222 -8.75 -28.13 5.75
C ARG A 222 -8.08 -28.73 6.98
N SER A 223 -6.99 -29.47 6.78
CA SER A 223 -6.24 -30.10 7.87
C SER A 223 -5.57 -29.07 8.79
N CYS A 224 -5.06 -27.95 8.25
CA CYS A 224 -4.39 -26.94 9.06
C CYS A 224 -5.36 -26.17 9.98
N CYS A 225 -6.59 -25.96 9.51
CA CYS A 225 -7.65 -25.28 10.24
C CYS A 225 -8.58 -26.24 11.00
N SER A 226 -8.34 -27.56 10.94
CA SER A 226 -9.20 -28.60 11.52
C SER A 226 -10.67 -28.49 11.07
N LEU A 227 -10.90 -28.21 9.78
CA LEU A 227 -12.26 -28.07 9.23
C LEU A 227 -12.90 -29.43 8.95
N ASP A 228 -14.19 -29.53 9.27
CA ASP A 228 -15.05 -30.69 8.99
C ASP A 228 -15.49 -30.74 7.51
N TYR A 229 -15.33 -29.64 6.76
CA TYR A 229 -15.59 -29.54 5.32
C TYR A 229 -14.33 -29.24 4.51
N THR A 230 -14.38 -29.49 3.19
CA THR A 230 -13.34 -29.07 2.25
C THR A 230 -13.58 -27.61 1.84
N PRO A 231 -12.68 -26.66 2.17
CA PRO A 231 -12.84 -25.25 1.83
C PRO A 231 -12.62 -24.99 0.35
N VAL A 232 -13.24 -23.93 -0.17
CA VAL A 232 -12.94 -23.41 -1.51
C VAL A 232 -11.66 -22.60 -1.44
N ILE A 233 -10.70 -22.90 -2.30
CA ILE A 233 -9.45 -22.13 -2.39
C ILE A 233 -9.21 -21.76 -3.85
N ASP A 234 -8.53 -20.65 -4.10
CA ASP A 234 -8.01 -20.32 -5.43
C ASP A 234 -6.49 -20.51 -5.41
N ILE A 235 -5.93 -21.23 -6.38
CA ILE A 235 -4.49 -21.26 -6.57
C ILE A 235 -4.13 -21.24 -8.05
N ARG A 236 -3.23 -20.32 -8.41
CA ARG A 236 -2.82 -20.12 -9.80
C ARG A 236 -1.40 -19.59 -9.89
N ARG A 237 -0.69 -19.97 -10.95
CA ARG A 237 0.60 -19.37 -11.30
C ARG A 237 0.39 -17.93 -11.75
N ILE A 238 1.17 -17.01 -11.20
CA ILE A 238 1.19 -15.61 -11.65
C ILE A 238 2.02 -15.57 -12.94
N LYS A 239 1.41 -15.07 -14.02
CA LYS A 239 2.10 -14.93 -15.31
C LYS A 239 3.14 -13.81 -15.22
N LYS A 240 4.33 -14.03 -15.78
CA LYS A 240 5.45 -13.05 -15.83
C LYS A 240 5.16 -11.79 -16.66
N ALA A 241 4.01 -11.71 -17.32
CA ALA A 241 3.59 -10.48 -17.99
C ALA A 241 3.26 -9.40 -16.95
N SER A 242 3.66 -8.15 -17.19
CA SER A 242 3.44 -7.02 -16.28
C SER A 242 2.01 -6.94 -15.74
N LYS A 243 1.00 -7.15 -16.61
CA LYS A 243 -0.43 -7.18 -16.24
C LYS A 243 -0.80 -8.32 -15.28
N GLY A 244 -0.16 -9.48 -15.41
CA GLY A 244 -0.41 -10.64 -14.54
C GLY A 244 0.15 -10.43 -13.15
N LEU A 245 1.38 -9.91 -13.08
CA LEU A 245 2.05 -9.54 -11.83
C LEU A 245 1.29 -8.41 -11.12
N SER A 246 1.03 -7.30 -11.81
CA SER A 246 0.31 -6.15 -11.24
C SER A 246 -1.09 -6.52 -10.77
N GLY A 247 -1.80 -7.40 -11.50
CA GLY A 247 -3.11 -7.89 -11.09
C GLY A 247 -3.05 -8.69 -9.79
N ALA A 248 -2.09 -9.62 -9.65
CA ALA A 248 -1.94 -10.40 -8.43
C ALA A 248 -1.52 -9.54 -7.22
N VAL A 249 -0.63 -8.56 -7.43
CA VAL A 249 -0.24 -7.62 -6.38
C VAL A 249 -1.41 -6.73 -5.97
N ALA A 250 -2.22 -6.25 -6.93
CA ALA A 250 -3.43 -5.47 -6.64
C ALA A 250 -4.44 -6.25 -5.80
N GLU A 251 -4.59 -7.56 -6.04
CA GLU A 251 -5.44 -8.43 -5.24
C GLU A 251 -4.94 -8.56 -3.80
N VAL A 252 -3.65 -8.88 -3.57
CA VAL A 252 -3.13 -9.01 -2.19
C VAL A 252 -2.99 -7.66 -1.46
N ALA A 253 -2.93 -6.55 -2.20
CA ALA A 253 -2.85 -5.20 -1.64
C ALA A 253 -4.19 -4.67 -1.13
N LYS A 254 -5.30 -5.37 -1.36
CA LYS A 254 -6.60 -5.08 -0.72
C LYS A 254 -6.42 -5.20 0.79
N TYR A 255 -6.16 -4.06 1.45
CA TYR A 255 -5.98 -4.00 2.90
C TYR A 255 -7.29 -4.38 3.59
N ALA A 256 -7.19 -4.94 4.80
CA ALA A 256 -8.11 -5.94 5.35
C ALA A 256 -9.62 -5.68 5.27
N VAL A 257 -10.06 -4.43 5.11
CA VAL A 257 -11.46 -4.04 5.02
C VAL A 257 -11.66 -2.94 3.98
N LYS A 258 -12.80 -2.98 3.28
CA LYS A 258 -13.26 -1.87 2.43
C LYS A 258 -14.35 -1.09 3.16
N SER A 259 -14.28 0.24 3.12
CA SER A 259 -15.29 1.09 3.78
C SER A 259 -16.71 0.83 3.29
N SER A 260 -16.86 0.42 2.01
CA SER A 260 -18.14 -0.02 1.45
C SER A 260 -18.74 -1.22 2.16
N ASP A 261 -17.95 -2.00 2.90
CA ASP A 261 -18.36 -3.25 3.54
C ASP A 261 -18.76 -3.05 5.01
N PHE A 262 -18.59 -1.84 5.57
CA PHE A 262 -19.01 -1.52 6.95
C PHE A 262 -19.64 -0.14 7.14
N LEU A 263 -19.60 0.74 6.14
CA LEU A 263 -20.26 2.07 6.17
C LEU A 263 -21.45 2.11 5.21
N ASN A 264 -22.34 1.11 5.32
CA ASN A 264 -23.57 1.02 4.56
C ASN A 264 -24.69 0.51 5.47
N GLY A 265 -25.92 0.97 5.24
CA GLY A 265 -27.07 0.69 6.10
C GLY A 265 -27.36 1.83 7.08
N SER A 266 -28.10 1.53 8.13
CA SER A 266 -28.38 2.47 9.23
C SER A 266 -27.12 2.77 10.05
N LEU A 267 -27.21 3.74 10.97
CA LEU A 267 -26.12 4.03 11.90
C LEU A 267 -25.88 2.84 12.85
N GLU A 268 -26.93 2.16 13.25
CA GLU A 268 -26.91 0.96 14.09
C GLU A 268 -26.21 -0.19 13.38
N ASP A 269 -26.53 -0.43 12.09
CA ASP A 269 -25.88 -1.42 11.25
C ASP A 269 -24.37 -1.14 11.18
N CYS A 270 -24.02 0.09 10.82
CA CYS A 270 -22.62 0.51 10.71
C CYS A 270 -21.88 0.35 12.05
N SER A 271 -22.53 0.69 13.17
CA SER A 271 -21.97 0.55 14.52
C SER A 271 -21.70 -0.91 14.88
N SER A 272 -22.66 -1.81 14.59
CA SER A 272 -22.50 -3.24 14.77
C SER A 272 -21.33 -3.79 13.96
N TYR A 273 -21.24 -3.45 12.67
CA TYR A 273 -20.17 -3.93 11.80
C TYR A 273 -18.80 -3.38 12.20
N VAL A 274 -18.72 -2.09 12.50
CA VAL A 274 -17.48 -1.45 12.95
C VAL A 274 -17.02 -2.08 14.26
N SER A 275 -17.91 -2.35 15.20
CA SER A 275 -17.57 -3.05 16.45
C SER A 275 -17.00 -4.45 16.20
N ALA A 276 -17.64 -5.24 15.34
CA ALA A 276 -17.15 -6.57 14.95
C ALA A 276 -15.74 -6.50 14.31
N PHE A 277 -15.52 -5.56 13.39
CA PHE A 277 -14.20 -5.36 12.77
C PHE A 277 -13.14 -4.90 13.78
N LEU A 278 -13.48 -3.99 14.69
CA LEU A 278 -12.54 -3.54 15.72
C LEU A 278 -12.12 -4.69 16.63
N SER A 279 -13.08 -5.48 17.11
CA SER A 279 -12.81 -6.65 17.94
C SER A 279 -11.95 -7.68 17.19
N ALA A 280 -12.30 -7.97 15.94
CA ALA A 280 -11.64 -9.00 15.15
C ALA A 280 -10.23 -8.63 14.69
N LEU A 281 -9.94 -7.35 14.47
CA LEU A 281 -8.67 -6.90 13.92
C LEU A 281 -7.72 -6.33 14.96
N SER A 282 -8.19 -5.96 16.16
CA SER A 282 -7.33 -5.36 17.19
C SER A 282 -6.18 -6.29 17.60
N GLY A 283 -4.99 -5.71 17.85
CA GLY A 283 -3.80 -6.44 18.32
C GLY A 283 -3.18 -7.42 17.32
N ARG A 284 -3.67 -7.50 16.08
CA ARG A 284 -3.23 -8.49 15.09
C ARG A 284 -2.36 -7.86 14.01
N ARG A 285 -1.35 -8.60 13.54
CA ARG A 285 -0.65 -8.27 12.29
C ARG A 285 -1.46 -8.81 11.11
N LEU A 286 -1.95 -7.91 10.25
CA LEU A 286 -2.84 -8.24 9.14
C LEU A 286 -2.07 -8.64 7.88
N CYS A 287 -0.84 -8.15 7.71
CA CYS A 287 0.05 -8.46 6.59
C CYS A 287 1.43 -8.96 7.05
N SER A 288 2.01 -9.93 6.36
CA SER A 288 3.32 -10.50 6.71
C SER A 288 4.15 -10.89 5.49
N PHE A 289 5.47 -10.69 5.61
CA PHE A 289 6.49 -11.12 4.67
C PHE A 289 7.33 -12.22 5.35
N THR A 290 7.54 -13.34 4.69
CA THR A 290 8.28 -14.49 5.23
C THR A 290 9.29 -15.03 4.23
N GLY A 291 10.34 -15.71 4.73
CA GLY A 291 11.42 -16.25 3.90
C GLY A 291 12.03 -15.19 2.98
N VAL A 292 12.22 -15.54 1.72
CA VAL A 292 12.89 -14.69 0.72
C VAL A 292 12.21 -13.32 0.52
N PHE A 293 10.89 -13.23 0.74
CA PHE A 293 10.17 -11.94 0.73
C PHE A 293 10.62 -11.02 1.87
N SER A 294 10.84 -11.58 3.06
CA SER A 294 11.33 -10.83 4.23
C SER A 294 12.77 -10.37 4.03
N ASP A 295 13.60 -11.23 3.46
CA ASP A 295 15.02 -10.95 3.23
C ASP A 295 15.20 -9.81 2.21
N VAL A 296 14.50 -9.89 1.07
CA VAL A 296 14.51 -8.83 0.06
C VAL A 296 13.92 -7.53 0.63
N ARG A 297 12.81 -7.59 1.37
CA ARG A 297 12.20 -6.40 1.98
C ARG A 297 13.19 -5.69 2.92
N LYS A 298 13.96 -6.44 3.72
CA LYS A 298 15.01 -5.90 4.59
C LYS A 298 16.16 -5.29 3.78
N LYS A 299 16.63 -5.99 2.73
CA LYS A 299 17.69 -5.51 1.82
C LYS A 299 17.31 -4.17 1.17
N LEU A 300 16.05 -4.02 0.76
CA LEU A 300 15.51 -2.80 0.18
C LEU A 300 15.19 -1.71 1.21
N ALA A 301 15.44 -1.96 2.51
CA ALA A 301 15.16 -1.04 3.62
C ALA A 301 13.72 -0.47 3.63
N LEU A 302 12.74 -1.31 3.26
CA LEU A 302 11.35 -0.86 3.11
C LEU A 302 10.68 -0.65 4.46
N ASP A 303 9.96 0.47 4.58
CA ASP A 303 9.23 0.89 5.78
C ASP A 303 8.07 -0.08 6.15
N ASP A 304 7.58 -0.04 7.38
CA ASP A 304 6.47 -0.89 7.83
C ASP A 304 5.16 -0.57 7.07
N VAL A 305 4.51 -1.64 6.58
CA VAL A 305 3.30 -1.55 5.74
C VAL A 305 2.04 -1.22 6.53
N GLU A 306 2.00 -1.44 7.85
CA GLU A 306 0.82 -1.19 8.69
C GLU A 306 0.94 0.12 9.47
N HIS A 307 2.14 0.46 9.95
CA HIS A 307 2.39 1.55 10.89
C HIS A 307 3.30 2.66 10.36
N GLY A 308 3.97 2.44 9.22
CA GLY A 308 4.91 3.39 8.65
C GLY A 308 4.25 4.64 8.04
N ASP A 309 4.99 5.32 7.17
CA ASP A 309 4.53 6.50 6.45
C ASP A 309 3.40 6.17 5.46
N LEU A 310 2.37 7.02 5.45
CA LEU A 310 1.22 6.95 4.54
C LEU A 310 1.22 8.10 3.53
N VAL A 311 2.20 9.00 3.57
CA VAL A 311 2.41 10.07 2.61
C VAL A 311 3.28 9.59 1.46
N HIS A 312 4.44 9.00 1.73
CA HIS A 312 5.32 8.45 0.70
C HIS A 312 5.11 6.94 0.56
N VAL A 313 4.09 6.57 -0.22
CA VAL A 313 3.64 5.17 -0.34
C VAL A 313 4.30 4.39 -1.48
N ASP A 314 4.87 5.10 -2.46
CA ASP A 314 5.38 4.49 -3.69
C ASP A 314 6.92 4.31 -3.68
N GLY A 315 7.62 4.76 -2.64
CA GLY A 315 9.09 4.63 -2.50
C GLY A 315 9.90 5.75 -3.18
N ASP A 316 9.31 6.46 -4.14
CA ASP A 316 9.96 7.55 -4.85
C ASP A 316 9.67 8.91 -4.19
N ASN A 317 10.62 9.38 -3.39
CA ASN A 317 10.58 10.74 -2.87
C ASN A 317 10.93 11.74 -3.98
N LEU A 318 10.07 12.73 -4.16
CA LEU A 318 10.41 13.87 -5.00
C LEU A 318 11.56 14.65 -4.33
N ARG A 319 12.53 15.07 -5.13
CA ARG A 319 13.50 16.07 -4.71
C ARG A 319 12.82 17.43 -4.59
N SER A 320 12.67 17.93 -3.36
CA SER A 320 11.94 19.19 -3.08
C SER A 320 12.55 20.41 -3.76
N ASP A 321 13.85 20.38 -4.09
CA ASP A 321 14.56 21.44 -4.82
C ASP A 321 14.20 21.51 -6.30
N VAL A 322 13.46 20.52 -6.82
CA VAL A 322 12.96 20.48 -8.20
C VAL A 322 11.48 20.89 -8.27
N ALA A 323 10.80 21.01 -7.12
CA ALA A 323 9.42 21.47 -7.05
C ALA A 323 9.33 22.97 -7.37
N PHE A 324 8.68 23.33 -8.47
CA PHE A 324 8.45 24.73 -8.82
C PHE A 324 7.15 25.28 -8.18
N MET A 325 6.28 24.42 -7.64
CA MET A 325 5.01 24.83 -7.03
C MET A 325 4.61 23.91 -5.87
N ILE A 326 4.15 24.54 -4.77
CA ILE A 326 3.53 23.86 -3.63
C ILE A 326 2.04 24.18 -3.66
N VAL A 327 1.19 23.15 -3.65
CA VAL A 327 -0.27 23.29 -3.67
C VAL A 327 -0.86 22.66 -2.42
N ARG A 328 -1.61 23.45 -1.65
CA ARG A 328 -2.23 23.03 -0.41
C ARG A 328 -3.73 22.95 -0.55
N TYR A 329 -4.33 21.97 0.12
CA TYR A 329 -5.76 21.78 0.21
C TYR A 329 -6.19 21.65 1.66
N ALA A 330 -7.30 22.29 2.00
CA ALA A 330 -8.02 22.06 3.25
C ALA A 330 -9.42 21.52 2.96
N TRP A 331 -9.86 20.58 3.78
CA TRP A 331 -11.21 20.06 3.76
C TRP A 331 -12.17 21.06 4.40
N LYS A 332 -13.14 21.56 3.63
CA LYS A 332 -14.16 22.52 4.07
C LYS A 332 -15.51 22.11 3.51
N SER A 333 -16.49 21.93 4.39
CA SER A 333 -17.90 21.69 4.03
C SER A 333 -18.10 20.60 2.96
N GLY A 334 -17.38 19.48 3.08
CA GLY A 334 -17.54 18.33 2.18
C GLY A 334 -16.67 18.36 0.91
N LEU A 335 -15.79 19.36 0.75
CA LEU A 335 -14.94 19.56 -0.43
C LEU A 335 -13.50 19.90 -0.03
N TYR A 336 -12.53 19.56 -0.88
CA TYR A 336 -11.17 20.08 -0.75
C TYR A 336 -11.05 21.42 -1.48
N VAL A 337 -10.73 22.45 -0.72
CA VAL A 337 -10.51 23.81 -1.22
C VAL A 337 -9.01 24.10 -1.18
N ARG A 338 -8.47 24.61 -2.29
CA ARG A 338 -7.09 25.10 -2.34
C ARG A 338 -6.92 26.29 -1.40
N ILE A 339 -5.84 26.33 -0.61
CA ILE A 339 -5.58 27.36 0.40
C ILE A 339 -4.20 28.00 0.28
#